data_AF-A0A955WSR4-F1
#
_entry.id   AF-A0A955WSR4-F1
#
_cell.length_a   1.000
_cell.length_b   1.000
_cell.length_c   1.000
_cell.angle_alpha   90.00
_cell.angle_beta   90.00
_cell.angle_gamma   90.00
#
_symmetry.space_group_name_H-M   'P 1'
#
loop_
_entity.id
_entity.type
_entity.pdbx_description
1 polymer ?
#
loop_
_entity_poly.entity_id
_entity_poly.type
_entity_poly.pdbx_seq_one_letter_code
_entity_poly.pdbx_strand_id
1 'polypeptide(L)'
;MKLAALIAGMDGVALAQGDGAVGVRAVTHDSRAVGEGALYVALPGRRVHGRRFVDAAVAQGAAAIAVPAGEPLPKVSVPVITLAAPRPALAALAARLHGEPSRRLKLVGVTGTNGKT
;
A
#
# COMPACT_ATOMS: atom_id res chain seq x y z
N MET A 1 5.11 11.27 4.63
CA MET A 1 5.24 10.64 5.97
C MET A 1 6.32 9.57 5.90
N LYS A 2 7.15 9.33 6.92
CA LYS A 2 8.13 8.22 6.89
C LYS A 2 7.41 6.86 6.91
N LEU A 3 7.93 5.86 6.21
CA LEU A 3 7.33 4.51 6.15
C LEU A 3 7.15 3.90 7.54
N ALA A 4 8.17 3.98 8.41
CA ALA A 4 8.09 3.49 9.78
C ALA A 4 6.94 4.12 10.57
N ALA A 5 6.73 5.42 10.41
CA ALA A 5 5.64 6.14 11.06
C ALA A 5 4.27 5.76 10.47
N LEU A 6 4.20 5.53 9.16
CA LEU A 6 2.97 5.13 8.49
C LEU A 6 2.45 3.77 9.00
N ILE A 7 3.35 2.81 9.19
CA ILE A 7 3.01 1.44 9.60
C ILE A 7 3.00 1.23 11.13
N ALA A 8 3.43 2.21 11.92
CA ALA A 8 3.54 2.09 13.37
C ALA A 8 2.19 1.71 14.01
N GLY A 9 2.17 0.63 14.81
CA GLY A 9 0.97 0.15 15.49
C GLY A 9 -0.15 -0.32 14.54
N MET A 10 0.19 -0.75 13.32
CA MET A 10 -0.74 -1.47 12.45
C MET A 10 -0.57 -2.98 12.66
N ASP A 11 -1.64 -3.66 13.06
CA ASP A 11 -1.64 -5.11 13.15
C ASP A 11 -1.50 -5.74 11.76
N GLY A 12 -0.70 -6.80 11.66
CA GLY A 12 -0.51 -7.52 10.40
C GLY A 12 0.27 -6.75 9.33
N VAL A 13 1.01 -5.70 9.70
CA VAL A 13 1.96 -4.99 8.83
C VAL A 13 3.34 -5.04 9.46
N ALA A 14 4.33 -5.53 8.73
CA ALA A 14 5.71 -5.62 9.24
C ALA A 14 6.73 -5.16 8.21
N LEU A 15 7.80 -4.51 8.67
CA LEU A 15 8.97 -4.23 7.84
C LEU A 15 9.79 -5.51 7.70
N ALA A 16 9.94 -5.99 6.46
CA ALA A 16 10.59 -7.26 6.15
C ALA A 16 11.97 -7.09 5.53
N GLN A 17 12.24 -5.96 4.87
CA GLN A 17 13.54 -5.63 4.29
C GLN A 17 13.79 -4.12 4.31
N GLY A 18 15.06 -3.74 4.52
CA GLY A 18 15.50 -2.34 4.50
C GLY A 18 15.11 -1.60 5.78
N ASP A 19 15.22 -0.27 5.74
CA ASP A 19 14.77 0.60 6.82
C ASP A 19 13.43 1.28 6.49
N GLY A 20 12.74 1.78 7.51
CA GLY A 20 11.50 2.53 7.35
C GLY A 20 11.70 4.05 7.26
N ALA A 21 12.91 4.54 6.97
CA ALA A 21 13.23 5.97 6.98
C ALA A 21 12.74 6.69 5.71
N VAL A 22 12.48 5.95 4.63
CA VAL A 22 12.00 6.49 3.35
C VAL A 22 10.68 7.25 3.49
N GLY A 23 10.56 8.34 2.72
CA GLY A 23 9.35 9.16 2.67
C GLY A 23 8.30 8.59 1.73
N VAL A 24 7.13 8.25 2.28
CA VAL A 24 5.94 7.86 1.52
C VAL A 24 5.08 9.10 1.27
N ARG A 25 4.74 9.34 0.00
CA ARG A 25 3.91 10.44 -0.49
C ARG A 25 2.59 9.97 -1.10
N ALA A 26 2.51 8.73 -1.55
CA ALA A 26 1.31 8.11 -2.11
C ALA A 26 1.25 6.62 -1.74
N VAL A 27 0.06 6.03 -1.75
CA VAL A 27 -0.14 4.58 -1.65
C VAL A 27 -0.98 4.14 -2.84
N THR A 28 -0.51 3.16 -3.61
CA THR A 28 -1.23 2.67 -4.78
C THR A 28 -1.03 1.17 -4.98
N HIS A 29 -2.01 0.50 -5.57
CA HIS A 29 -1.90 -0.87 -6.06
C HIS A 29 -1.89 -0.95 -7.59
N ASP A 30 -2.07 0.17 -8.28
CA ASP A 30 -1.97 0.26 -9.74
C ASP A 30 -0.54 0.64 -10.12
N SER A 31 0.18 -0.28 -10.77
CA SER A 31 1.56 -0.11 -11.17
C SER A 31 1.77 1.01 -12.20
N ARG A 32 0.70 1.47 -12.87
CA ARG A 32 0.71 2.57 -13.84
C ARG A 32 0.60 3.95 -13.17
N ALA A 33 0.17 3.98 -11.92
CA ALA A 33 0.02 5.20 -11.11
C ALA A 33 1.17 5.35 -10.10
N VAL A 34 2.23 4.53 -10.24
CA VAL A 34 3.42 4.63 -9.40
C VAL A 34 4.23 5.85 -9.83
N GLY A 35 4.77 6.56 -8.85
CA GLY A 35 5.68 7.68 -9.06
C GLY A 35 6.60 7.85 -7.85
N GLU A 36 7.41 8.90 -7.88
CA GLU A 36 8.38 9.19 -6.83
C GLU A 36 7.73 9.27 -5.44
N GLY A 37 8.21 8.44 -4.51
CA GLY A 37 7.70 8.43 -3.14
C GLY A 37 6.46 7.55 -2.94
N ALA A 38 6.03 6.78 -3.95
CA ALA A 38 4.89 5.89 -3.80
C ALA A 38 5.24 4.62 -3.00
N LEU A 39 4.32 4.19 -2.14
CA LEU A 39 4.24 2.84 -1.62
C LEU A 39 3.40 2.00 -2.58
N TYR A 40 4.03 1.08 -3.31
CA TYR A 40 3.32 0.18 -4.22
C TYR A 40 2.88 -1.10 -3.48
N VAL A 41 1.58 -1.37 -3.47
CA VAL A 41 0.97 -2.54 -2.83
C VAL A 41 0.70 -3.62 -3.87
N ALA A 42 1.56 -4.63 -3.91
CA ALA A 42 1.47 -5.76 -4.82
C ALA A 42 0.36 -6.74 -4.40
N LEU A 43 -0.90 -6.39 -4.73
CA LEU A 43 -2.05 -7.21 -4.38
C LEU A 43 -2.08 -8.55 -5.16
N PRO A 44 -2.53 -9.65 -4.53
CA PRO A 44 -2.87 -10.87 -5.24
C PRO A 44 -4.16 -10.63 -6.06
N GLY A 45 -4.02 -10.62 -7.39
CA GLY A 45 -5.12 -10.40 -8.32
C GLY A 45 -5.69 -11.69 -8.90
N ARG A 46 -6.95 -11.65 -9.36
CA ARG A 46 -7.64 -12.80 -9.98
C ARG A 46 -7.14 -13.15 -11.39
N ARG A 47 -6.59 -12.17 -12.12
CA ARG A 47 -6.08 -12.33 -13.49
C ARG A 47 -4.56 -12.19 -13.57
N VAL A 48 -4.00 -11.24 -12.82
CA VAL A 48 -2.56 -10.95 -12.80
C VAL A 48 -2.14 -10.66 -11.37
N HIS A 49 -1.02 -11.25 -10.94
CA HIS A 49 -0.44 -11.03 -9.63
C HIS A 49 0.33 -9.71 -9.60
N GLY A 50 0.05 -8.81 -8.65
CA GLY A 50 0.67 -7.48 -8.58
C GLY A 50 2.20 -7.51 -8.45
N ARG A 51 2.75 -8.63 -7.98
CA ARG A 51 4.19 -8.88 -7.88
C ARG A 51 4.94 -8.81 -9.20
N ARG A 52 4.27 -9.12 -10.31
CA ARG A 52 4.86 -9.04 -11.65
C ARG A 52 5.29 -7.61 -12.01
N PHE A 53 4.78 -6.60 -11.31
CA PHE A 53 5.06 -5.20 -11.56
C PHE A 53 5.97 -4.56 -10.51
N VAL A 54 6.55 -5.34 -9.58
CA VAL A 54 7.41 -4.80 -8.53
C VAL A 54 8.64 -4.08 -9.12
N ASP A 55 9.33 -4.71 -10.06
CA ASP A 55 10.52 -4.11 -10.67
C ASP A 55 10.15 -2.83 -11.46
N ALA A 56 9.04 -2.86 -12.17
CA ALA A 56 8.51 -1.69 -12.88
C ALA A 56 8.10 -0.56 -11.92
N ALA A 57 7.53 -0.89 -10.76
CA ALA A 57 7.17 0.10 -9.74
C ALA A 57 8.43 0.74 -9.13
N VAL A 58 9.46 -0.04 -8.84
CA VAL A 58 10.76 0.49 -8.37
C VAL A 58 11.38 1.41 -9.42
N ALA A 59 11.41 0.99 -10.69
CA ALA A 59 11.92 1.81 -11.78
C ALA A 59 11.16 3.14 -11.96
N GLN A 60 9.86 3.18 -11.63
CA GLN A 60 9.04 4.38 -11.65
C GLN A 60 9.16 5.26 -10.39
N GLY A 61 10.02 4.89 -9.43
CA GLY A 61 10.30 5.69 -8.24
C GLY A 61 9.49 5.33 -7.00
N ALA A 62 8.95 4.10 -6.93
CA ALA A 62 8.39 3.60 -5.68
C ALA A 62 9.44 3.70 -4.56
N ALA A 63 9.07 4.37 -3.46
CA ALA A 63 9.94 4.47 -2.29
C ALA A 63 9.93 3.20 -1.44
N ALA A 64 8.88 2.38 -1.55
CA ALA A 64 8.77 1.10 -0.86
C ALA A 64 7.77 0.18 -1.55
N ILE A 65 7.89 -1.12 -1.27
CA ILE A 65 7.00 -2.16 -1.80
C ILE A 65 6.26 -2.84 -0.64
N ALA A 66 4.97 -3.10 -0.80
CA ALA A 66 4.20 -3.94 0.10
C ALA A 66 3.79 -5.24 -0.61
N VAL A 67 4.07 -6.38 0.01
CA VAL A 67 3.70 -7.72 -0.50
C VAL A 67 2.86 -8.47 0.53
N PRO A 68 2.08 -9.49 0.12
CA PRO A 68 1.38 -10.36 1.07
C PRO A 68 2.37 -11.09 1.99
N ALA A 69 2.00 -11.24 3.25
CA ALA A 69 2.77 -12.06 4.19
C ALA A 69 2.74 -13.54 3.78
N GLY A 70 3.83 -14.26 4.05
CA GLY A 70 3.97 -15.68 3.69
C GLY A 70 4.43 -15.93 2.24
N GLU A 71 4.50 -14.90 1.41
CA GLU A 71 5.12 -15.01 0.08
C GLU A 71 6.62 -14.66 0.14
N PRO A 72 7.45 -15.17 -0.79
CA PRO A 72 8.87 -14.82 -0.87
C PRO A 72 9.06 -13.30 -0.94
N LEU A 73 10.16 -12.74 -0.44
CA LEU A 73 10.42 -11.31 -0.61
C LEU A 73 10.96 -11.02 -2.03
N PRO A 74 10.53 -9.92 -2.68
CA PRO A 74 11.11 -9.50 -3.95
C PRO A 74 12.55 -8.98 -3.73
N LYS A 75 13.44 -9.24 -4.68
CA LYS A 75 14.84 -8.76 -4.65
C LYS A 75 14.91 -7.34 -5.20
N VAL A 76 14.59 -6.35 -4.37
CA VAL A 76 14.61 -4.93 -4.75
C VAL A 76 15.50 -4.11 -3.82
N SER A 77 15.95 -2.94 -4.29
CA SER A 77 16.82 -2.02 -3.54
C SER A 77 16.06 -1.15 -2.53
N VAL A 78 14.73 -1.13 -2.59
CA VAL A 78 13.87 -0.32 -1.72
C VAL A 78 13.34 -1.15 -0.54
N PRO A 79 12.90 -0.50 0.55
CA PRO A 79 12.27 -1.19 1.66
C PRO A 79 11.04 -2.01 1.25
N VAL A 80 10.86 -3.14 1.92
CA VAL A 80 9.73 -4.05 1.71
C VAL A 80 8.98 -4.25 3.01
N ILE A 81 7.66 -4.09 2.96
CA ILE A 81 6.74 -4.46 4.05
C ILE A 81 5.89 -5.67 3.66
N THR A 82 5.55 -6.50 4.63
CA THR A 82 4.61 -7.61 4.47
C THR A 82 3.26 -7.25 5.06
N LEU A 83 2.19 -7.71 4.40
CA LEU A 83 0.80 -7.46 4.78
C LEU A 83 0.07 -8.79 4.99
N ALA A 84 -0.39 -9.05 6.21
CA ALA A 84 -1.23 -10.22 6.51
C ALA A 84 -2.56 -10.17 5.74
N ALA A 85 -3.14 -8.98 5.60
CA ALA A 85 -4.36 -8.73 4.85
C ALA A 85 -4.16 -7.56 3.85
N PRO A 86 -3.65 -7.83 2.62
CA PRO A 86 -3.21 -6.77 1.71
C PRO A 86 -4.29 -5.75 1.32
N ARG A 87 -5.54 -6.20 1.10
CA ARG A 87 -6.65 -5.32 0.70
C ARG A 87 -7.11 -4.40 1.85
N PRO A 88 -7.42 -4.90 3.06
CA PRO A 88 -7.68 -4.03 4.21
C PRO A 88 -6.50 -3.11 4.53
N ALA A 89 -5.27 -3.62 4.49
CA ALA A 89 -4.09 -2.83 4.78
C ALA A 89 -3.89 -1.68 3.78
N LEU A 90 -4.14 -1.89 2.48
CA LEU A 90 -4.12 -0.82 1.47
C LEU A 90 -5.04 0.34 1.87
N ALA A 91 -6.28 0.06 2.26
CA ALA A 91 -7.23 1.09 2.67
C ALA A 91 -6.76 1.84 3.92
N ALA A 92 -6.27 1.11 4.93
CA ALA A 92 -5.76 1.70 6.17
C ALA A 92 -4.50 2.56 5.95
N LEU A 93 -3.57 2.10 5.11
CA LEU A 93 -2.37 2.86 4.74
C LEU A 93 -2.72 4.17 4.03
N ALA A 94 -3.67 4.12 3.09
CA ALA A 94 -4.14 5.33 2.40
C ALA A 94 -4.82 6.29 3.38
N ALA A 95 -5.71 5.79 4.25
CA ALA A 95 -6.38 6.61 5.26
C ALA A 95 -5.39 7.31 6.19
N ARG A 96 -4.41 6.58 6.73
CA ARG A 96 -3.37 7.14 7.61
C ARG A 96 -2.50 8.17 6.90
N LEU A 97 -2.07 7.90 5.67
CA LEU A 97 -1.26 8.85 4.90
C LEU A 97 -1.99 10.20 4.69
N HIS A 98 -3.30 10.17 4.48
CA HIS A 98 -4.14 11.37 4.32
C HIS A 98 -4.72 11.91 5.65
N GLY A 99 -4.26 11.39 6.79
CA GLY A 99 -4.65 11.88 8.11
C GLY A 99 -6.09 11.56 8.49
N GLU A 100 -6.59 10.38 8.13
CA GLU A 100 -7.90 9.84 8.53
C GLU A 100 -9.09 10.77 8.19
N PRO A 101 -9.27 11.16 6.91
CA PRO A 101 -10.24 12.19 6.52
C PRO A 101 -11.70 11.83 6.89
N SER A 102 -12.06 10.55 6.88
CA SER A 102 -13.39 10.07 7.28
C SER A 102 -13.73 10.36 8.74
N ARG A 103 -12.73 10.54 9.63
CA ARG A 103 -12.96 10.93 11.03
C ARG A 103 -13.31 12.40 11.19
N ARG A 104 -13.02 13.22 10.17
CA ARG A 104 -13.26 14.67 10.17
C ARG A 104 -14.48 15.08 9.34
N LEU A 105 -15.09 14.14 8.62
CA LEU A 105 -16.22 14.37 7.72
C LEU A 105 -17.42 13.52 8.16
N LYS A 106 -18.63 14.06 8.03
CA LYS A 106 -19.85 13.24 8.13
C LYS A 106 -19.98 12.40 6.86
N LEU A 107 -19.52 11.16 6.92
CA LEU A 107 -19.57 10.22 5.80
C LEU A 107 -20.86 9.39 5.85
N VAL A 108 -21.63 9.40 4.76
CA VAL A 108 -22.81 8.53 4.58
C VAL A 108 -22.50 7.53 3.47
N GLY A 109 -22.58 6.24 3.77
CA GLY A 109 -22.43 5.17 2.78
C GLY A 109 -23.80 4.68 2.31
N VAL A 110 -24.09 4.83 1.02
CA VAL A 110 -25.30 4.29 0.39
C VAL A 110 -24.92 3.04 -0.42
N THR A 111 -25.57 1.91 -0.16
CA THR A 111 -25.35 0.64 -0.87
C THR A 111 -26.70 0.04 -1.29
N GLY A 112 -26.70 -0.77 -2.36
CA GLY A 112 -27.91 -1.36 -2.95
C GLY A 112 -27.72 -1.63 -4.43
N THR A 113 -28.49 -2.53 -5.05
CA THR A 113 -28.31 -2.90 -6.47
C THR A 113 -28.68 -1.74 -7.40
N ASN A 114 -29.75 -1.00 -7.08
CA ASN A 114 -30.25 0.16 -7.83
C ASN A 114 -30.38 1.40 -6.92
N GLY A 115 -30.31 2.61 -7.49
CA GLY A 115 -30.60 3.86 -6.76
C GLY A 115 -29.47 4.46 -5.91
N LYS A 116 -28.20 4.26 -6.29
CA LYS A 116 -27.02 4.82 -5.59
C LYS A 116 -26.57 6.19 -6.12
N THR A 117 -27.29 6.74 -7.10
CA THR A 117 -27.02 8.02 -7.77
C THR A 117 -28.25 8.90 -7.61
#